data_AF-Q2NJB6-F1
#
_entry.id   AF-Q2NJB6-F1
#
_cell.length_a   1.000
_cell.length_b   1.000
_cell.length_c   1.000
_cell.angle_alpha   90.00
_cell.angle_beta   90.00
_cell.angle_gamma   90.00
#
_symmetry.space_group_name_H-M   'P 1'
#
loop_
_entity.id
_entity.type
_entity.pdbx_description
1 polymer ?
#
loop_
_entity_poly.entity_id
_entity_poly.type
_entity_poly.pdbx_seq_one_letter_code
_entity_poly.pdbx_strand_id
1 'polypeptide(L)' 'MPRKAAPRDNAVIENFFGQMKSILFYRDPFLFQNPMTKMKTIINQFPAFWNKKWILAKLNYLSPIQYA' A
#
# COMPACT_ATOMS: atom_id res chain seq x y z
N MET A 1 -7.79 -10.35 24.85
CA MET A 1 -6.52 -10.86 24.28
C MET A 1 -6.44 -10.41 22.82
N PRO A 2 -5.42 -9.66 22.42
CA PRO A 2 -5.19 -9.33 21.01
C PRO A 2 -5.07 -10.66 20.25
N ARG A 3 -5.78 -10.82 19.13
CA ARG A 3 -5.55 -11.99 18.29
C ARG A 3 -4.08 -11.92 17.86
N LYS A 4 -3.26 -12.83 18.39
CA LYS A 4 -1.87 -12.97 17.98
C LYS A 4 -1.89 -13.17 16.46
N ALA A 5 -1.27 -12.26 15.71
CA ALA A 5 -1.30 -12.28 14.26
C ALA A 5 -0.89 -13.67 13.77
N ALA A 6 -1.74 -14.32 12.95
CA ALA A 6 -1.34 -15.58 12.35
C ALA A 6 -0.24 -15.28 11.30
N PRO A 7 0.71 -16.20 11.08
CA PRO A 7 1.76 -16.01 10.07
C PRO A 7 1.20 -15.66 8.67
N ARG A 8 -0.01 -16.15 8.35
CA ARG A 8 -0.74 -15.83 7.12
C ARG A 8 -1.14 -14.36 7.02
N ASP A 9 -1.62 -13.78 8.11
CA ASP A 9 -2.04 -12.37 8.12
C ASP A 9 -0.83 -11.44 8.01
N ASN A 10 0.28 -11.83 8.65
CA ASN A 10 1.53 -11.08 8.60
C ASN A 10 2.10 -11.01 7.17
N ALA A 11 2.07 -12.13 6.44
CA ALA A 11 2.56 -12.18 5.06
C ALA A 11 1.76 -11.23 4.12
N VAL A 12 0.45 -11.12 4.32
CA VAL A 12 -0.41 -10.24 3.50
C VAL A 12 -0.07 -8.77 3.73
N ILE A 13 0.05 -8.36 5.00
CA ILE A 13 0.32 -6.96 5.35
C ILE A 13 1.77 -6.55 5.01
N GLU A 14 2.74 -7.45 5.19
CA GLU A 14 4.13 -7.21 4.80
C GLU A 14 4.25 -7.04 3.28
N ASN A 15 3.57 -7.88 2.49
CA ASN A 15 3.54 -7.73 1.04
C ASN A 15 2.92 -6.38 0.63
N PHE A 16 1.81 -5.97 1.25
CA PHE A 16 1.21 -4.66 1.00
C PHE A 16 2.20 -3.52 1.26
N PHE A 17 2.87 -3.51 2.42
CA PHE A 17 3.85 -2.47 2.74
C PHE A 17 5.11 -2.53 1.87
N GLY A 18 5.53 -3.72 1.45
CA GLY A 18 6.61 -3.91 0.47
C GLY A 18 6.28 -3.25 -0.86
N GLN A 19 5.09 -3.54 -1.41
CA GLN A 19 4.62 -2.93 -2.66
C GLN A 19 4.46 -1.42 -2.54
N MET A 20 3.91 -0.93 -1.41
CA MET A 20 3.80 0.51 -1.16
C MET A 20 5.17 1.19 -1.24
N LYS A 21 6.18 0.67 -0.55
CA LYS A 21 7.54 1.24 -0.58
C LYS A 21 8.12 1.26 -1.99
N SER A 22 8.01 0.16 -2.73
CA SER A 22 8.51 0.09 -4.12
C SER A 22 7.80 1.09 -5.03
N ILE A 23 6.47 1.15 -4.99
CA ILE A 23 5.68 2.06 -5.83
C ILE A 23 6.02 3.52 -5.51
N LEU A 24 6.10 3.87 -4.23
CA LEU A 24 6.44 5.22 -3.80
C LEU A 24 7.88 5.59 -4.20
N PHE A 25 8.83 4.67 -4.05
CA PHE A 25 10.22 4.89 -4.45
C PHE A 25 10.37 5.13 -5.96
N TYR A 26 9.71 4.34 -6.80
CA TYR A 26 9.79 4.53 -8.26
C TYR A 26 9.01 5.76 -8.75
N ARG A 27 7.95 6.16 -8.04
CA ARG A 27 7.12 7.31 -8.44
C ARG A 27 7.67 8.66 -7.96
N ASP A 28 8.30 8.69 -6.79
CA ASP A 28 8.98 9.86 -6.24
C ASP A 28 10.29 9.40 -5.56
N PRO A 29 11.40 9.29 -6.30
CA PRO A 29 12.69 8.81 -5.78
C PRO A 29 13.23 9.62 -4.59
N PHE A 30 12.81 10.88 -4.48
CA PHE A 30 13.22 11.79 -3.41
C PHE A 30 12.17 11.90 -2.30
N LEU A 31 11.12 11.07 -2.31
CA LEU A 31 10.05 11.10 -1.31
C LEU A 31 10.58 10.96 0.12
N PHE A 32 11.57 10.10 0.32
CA PHE A 32 12.16 9.86 1.64
C PHE A 32 13.17 10.94 2.06
N GLN A 33 13.52 11.86 1.16
CA GLN A 33 14.32 13.05 1.44
C GLN A 33 13.44 14.29 1.66
N ASN A 34 12.15 14.22 1.33
CA ASN A 34 11.19 15.28 1.57
C ASN A 34 10.86 15.45 3.07
N PRO A 35 10.30 16.61 3.47
CA PRO A 35 9.82 16.83 4.82
C PRO A 35 8.86 15.73 5.29
N MET A 36 9.01 15.33 6.55
CA MET A 36 8.22 14.24 7.16
C MET A 36 6.71 14.47 7.07
N THR A 37 6.25 15.73 7.05
CA THR A 37 4.85 16.11 6.86
C THR A 37 4.31 15.64 5.51
N LYS A 38 5.03 15.92 4.42
CA LYS A 38 4.66 15.49 3.06
C LYS A 38 4.67 13.97 2.95
N MET A 39 5.69 13.30 3.50
CA MET A 39 5.79 11.85 3.51
C MET A 39 4.59 11.21 4.25
N LYS A 40 4.26 11.71 5.45
CA LYS A 40 3.11 11.23 6.23
C LYS A 40 1.79 11.40 5.47
N THR A 41 1.57 12.54 4.83
CA THR A 41 0.36 12.77 4.03
C THR A 41 0.23 11.75 2.91
N ILE A 42 1.32 11.48 2.18
CA ILE A 42 1.32 10.52 1.06
C ILE A 42 1.05 9.10 1.56
N ILE A 43 1.74 8.68 2.64
CA ILE A 43 1.52 7.36 3.24
C ILE A 43 0.08 7.19 3.72
N ASN A 44 -0.50 8.21 4.36
CA ASN A 44 -1.89 8.16 4.84
C ASN A 44 -2.92 8.12 3.71
N GLN A 45 -2.61 8.70 2.55
CA GLN A 45 -3.48 8.67 1.37
C GLN A 45 -3.33 7.38 0.56
N PHE A 46 -2.21 6.66 0.71
CA PHE A 46 -1.90 5.48 -0.09
C PHE A 46 -2.95 4.36 0.00
N PRO A 47 -3.52 3.99 1.18
CA PRO A 47 -4.55 2.95 1.24
C PRO A 47 -5.82 3.30 0.44
N ALA A 48 -6.25 4.57 0.47
CA ALA A 48 -7.41 5.03 -0.29
C ALA A 48 -7.14 5.00 -1.79
N PHE A 49 -5.92 5.38 -2.21
CA PHE A 49 -5.46 5.24 -3.59
C PHE A 49 -5.42 3.77 -4.02
N TRP A 50 -4.80 2.91 -3.22
CA TRP A 50 -4.68 1.49 -3.48
C TRP A 50 -6.04 0.84 -3.70
N ASN A 51 -6.98 1.06 -2.78
CA ASN A 51 -8.27 0.39 -2.82
C ASN A 51 -9.17 0.84 -3.97
N LYS A 52 -9.07 2.11 -4.40
CA LYS A 52 -10.01 2.71 -5.37
C LYS A 52 -9.44 2.92 -6.76
N LYS A 53 -8.13 3.11 -6.88
CA LYS A 53 -7.48 3.55 -8.12
C LYS A 53 -6.42 2.60 -8.64
N TRP A 54 -5.85 1.75 -7.78
CA TRP A 54 -4.82 0.81 -8.22
C TRP A 54 -5.46 -0.37 -8.95
N ILE A 55 -5.10 -0.56 -10.21
CA ILE A 55 -5.61 -1.65 -11.05
C ILE A 55 -4.61 -2.80 -10.97
N LEU A 56 -5.09 -4.00 -10.65
CA LEU A 56 -4.25 -5.18 -10.58
C LEU A 56 -4.67 -6.18 -11.67
N ALA A 57 -3.71 -6.61 -12.50
CA ALA A 57 -3.95 -7.64 -13.51
C ALA A 57 -4.49 -8.95 -12.90
N LYS A 58 -4.00 -9.33 -11.71
CA LYS A 58 -4.48 -10.49 -10.95
C LYS A 58 -5.93 -10.39 -10.47
N LEU A 59 -6.53 -9.19 -10.51
CA LEU A 59 -7.92 -8.93 -10.16
C LEU A 59 -8.77 -8.67 -11.42
N ASN A 60 -8.43 -9.28 -12.56
CA ASN A 60 -9.09 -9.04 -13.84
C ASN A 60 -9.13 -7.55 -14.23
N TYR A 61 -8.03 -6.83 -13.95
CA TYR A 61 -7.93 -5.38 -14.20
C TYR A 61 -8.95 -4.53 -13.42
N LEU A 62 -9.40 -5.03 -12.26
CA LEU A 62 -10.24 -4.28 -11.32
C LEU A 62 -9.41 -3.70 -10.18
N SER A 63 -9.95 -2.68 -9.52
CA SER A 63 -9.44 -2.19 -8.23
C SER A 63 -9.80 -3.16 -7.09
N PRO A 64 -9.06 -3.15 -5.96
CA PRO A 64 -9.34 -4.03 -4.83
C PRO A 64 -10.79 -3.96 -4.33
N ILE A 65 -11.40 -2.76 -4.30
CA ILE A 65 -12.80 -2.60 -3.90
C ILE A 65 -13.77 -3.16 -4.95
N GLN A 66 -13.45 -3.09 -6.24
CA GLN A 66 -14.32 -3.61 -7.30
C GLN A 66 -14.29 -5.13 -7.41
N TYR A 67 -13.21 -5.77 -6.95
CA TYR A 67 -13.06 -7.21 -6.95
C TYR A 67 -13.65 -7.88 -5.69
N ALA A 68 -13.67 -7.16 -4.57
CA ALA A 68 -14.16 -7.64 -3.27
C ALA A 68 -15.65 -7.97 -3.30
#